data_AF-A0A6L9Z8M7-F1
#
_entry.id   AF-A0A6L9Z8M7-F1
#
_cell.length_a   1.000
_cell.length_b   1.000
_cell.length_c   1.000
_cell.angle_alpha   90.00
_cell.angle_beta   90.00
_cell.angle_gamma   90.00
#
_symmetry.space_group_name_H-M   'P 1'
#
loop_
_entity.id
_entity.type
_entity.pdbx_description
1 polymer ?
#
loop_
_entity_poly.entity_id
_entity_poly.type
_entity_poly.pdbx_seq_one_letter_code
_entity_poly.pdbx_strand_id
1 'polypeptide(L)'
;TSHLQRYLKKTKHPLANFTTIEHMEVVERSPAGRVLKMAVTTDRGMLELSKNEARSAFGPPRSTLFYVDPIYDKANQTLKGYVFVGGGFGHGVGFSQHGSQNLAKLGWSAEKILSFYYPGTQIQPLNNSIIFWQNASALVTP
;
A
#
# COMPACT_ATOMS: atom_id res chain seq x y z
N THR A 1 -14.92 12.59 -4.35
CA THR A 1 -15.77 11.98 -3.29
C THR A 1 -16.24 10.57 -3.64
N SER A 2 -16.70 10.28 -4.87
CA SER A 2 -17.29 8.99 -5.28
C SER A 2 -16.49 7.72 -4.93
N HIS A 3 -15.15 7.74 -5.04
CA HIS A 3 -14.30 6.60 -4.67
C HIS A 3 -14.39 6.27 -3.19
N LEU A 4 -14.26 7.29 -2.34
CA LEU A 4 -14.34 7.12 -0.89
C LEU A 4 -15.75 6.67 -0.49
N GLN A 5 -16.81 7.26 -1.05
CA GLN A 5 -18.18 6.79 -0.82
C GLN A 5 -18.35 5.31 -1.18
N ARG A 6 -17.85 4.88 -2.34
CA ARG A 6 -17.91 3.47 -2.77
C ARG A 6 -17.16 2.56 -1.81
N TYR A 7 -15.97 2.96 -1.38
CA TYR A 7 -15.18 2.22 -0.40
C TYR A 7 -15.91 2.08 0.94
N LEU A 8 -16.42 3.19 1.49
CA LEU A 8 -17.16 3.21 2.75
C LEU A 8 -18.45 2.40 2.69
N LYS A 9 -19.19 2.42 1.56
CA LYS A 9 -20.35 1.55 1.35
C LYS A 9 -19.95 0.07 1.37
N LYS A 10 -18.86 -0.29 0.70
CA LYS A 10 -18.34 -1.66 0.65
C LYS A 10 -17.92 -2.17 2.04
N THR A 11 -17.33 -1.30 2.86
CA THR A 11 -16.91 -1.62 4.23
C THR A 11 -18.02 -1.41 5.28
N LYS A 12 -19.23 -1.02 4.86
CA LYS A 12 -20.39 -0.73 5.73
C LYS A 12 -20.11 0.35 6.78
N HIS A 13 -19.30 1.36 6.43
CA HIS A 13 -18.95 2.45 7.33
C HIS A 13 -20.12 3.45 7.49
N PRO A 14 -20.42 3.97 8.71
CA PRO A 14 -21.57 4.84 8.96
C PRO A 14 -21.53 6.16 8.18
N LEU A 15 -20.32 6.65 7.89
CA LEU A 15 -20.13 7.90 7.14
C LEU A 15 -20.28 7.74 5.62
N ALA A 16 -20.70 6.58 5.10
CA ALA A 16 -20.73 6.30 3.65
C ALA A 16 -21.59 7.26 2.79
N ASN A 17 -22.52 7.98 3.43
CA ASN A 17 -23.43 8.94 2.78
C ASN A 17 -23.00 10.41 2.95
N PHE A 18 -21.73 10.66 3.25
CA PHE A 18 -21.16 12.01 3.20
C PHE A 18 -21.27 12.63 1.79
N THR A 19 -21.32 13.95 1.70
CA THR A 19 -21.44 14.68 0.44
C THR A 19 -20.15 15.40 0.07
N THR A 20 -19.44 15.96 1.05
CA THR A 20 -18.23 16.77 0.84
C THR A 20 -17.05 16.21 1.63
N ILE A 21 -15.85 16.41 1.08
CA ILE A 21 -14.59 16.25 1.83
C ILE A 21 -14.12 17.65 2.15
N GLU A 22 -13.96 17.94 3.43
CA GLU A 22 -13.56 19.26 3.95
C GLU A 22 -12.05 19.33 4.16
N HIS A 23 -11.44 18.22 4.59
CA HIS A 23 -10.00 18.15 4.82
C HIS A 23 -9.47 16.72 4.62
N MET A 24 -8.23 16.60 4.15
CA MET A 24 -7.47 15.36 4.09
C MET A 24 -6.02 15.62 4.47
N GLU A 25 -5.49 14.77 5.33
CA GLU A 25 -4.09 14.85 5.74
C GLU A 25 -3.49 13.47 6.02
N VAL A 26 -2.19 13.33 5.79
CA VAL A 26 -1.42 12.16 6.21
C VAL A 26 -0.93 12.40 7.63
N VAL A 27 -1.42 11.59 8.57
CA VAL A 27 -1.15 11.73 10.01
C VAL A 27 0.11 10.97 10.43
N GLU A 28 0.37 9.83 9.80
CA GLU A 28 1.48 8.96 10.18
C GLU A 28 2.16 8.34 8.94
N ARG A 29 3.49 8.29 8.95
CA ARG A 29 4.30 7.66 7.90
C ARG A 29 5.29 6.65 8.47
N SER A 30 5.59 5.63 7.69
CA SER A 30 6.67 4.71 7.99
C SER A 30 8.04 5.37 7.73
N PRO A 31 9.14 4.81 8.27
CA PRO A 31 10.49 5.30 7.95
C PRO A 31 10.81 5.32 6.44
N ALA A 32 10.19 4.44 5.66
CA ALA A 32 10.30 4.40 4.21
C ALA A 32 9.38 5.42 3.49
N GLY A 33 8.74 6.33 4.22
CA GLY A 33 7.87 7.40 3.70
C GLY A 33 6.44 6.99 3.35
N ARG A 34 6.05 5.73 3.59
CA ARG A 34 4.72 5.22 3.23
C ARG A 34 3.67 5.66 4.25
N VAL A 35 2.49 6.04 3.77
CA VAL A 35 1.32 6.38 4.59
C VAL A 35 0.93 5.19 5.46
N LEU A 36 0.92 5.39 6.78
CA LEU A 36 0.42 4.47 7.78
C LEU A 36 -0.97 4.87 8.27
N LYS A 37 -1.24 6.18 8.38
CA LYS A 37 -2.55 6.73 8.74
C LYS A 37 -2.84 8.00 7.96
N MET A 38 -4.08 8.14 7.55
CA MET A 38 -4.60 9.31 6.86
C MET A 38 -5.95 9.68 7.46
N ALA A 39 -6.13 10.95 7.85
CA ALA A 39 -7.40 11.47 8.33
C ALA A 39 -8.17 12.11 7.17
N VAL A 40 -9.48 11.90 7.14
CA VAL A 40 -10.40 12.51 6.17
C VAL A 40 -11.58 13.10 6.93
N THR A 41 -11.70 14.41 6.88
CA THR A 41 -12.83 15.17 7.44
C THR A 41 -13.87 15.37 6.36
N THR A 42 -15.12 15.07 6.69
CA THR A 42 -16.30 15.19 5.81
C THR A 42 -17.40 15.97 6.53
N ASP A 43 -18.44 16.37 5.78
CA ASP A 43 -19.67 16.97 6.33
C ASP A 43 -20.43 16.09 7.34
N ARG A 44 -20.05 14.82 7.48
CA ARG A 44 -20.66 13.87 8.41
C ARG A 44 -19.75 13.47 9.57
N GLY A 45 -18.52 13.98 9.60
CA GLY A 45 -17.52 13.68 10.62
C GLY A 45 -16.17 13.27 10.03
N MET A 46 -15.26 12.96 10.94
CA MET A 46 -13.90 12.51 10.61
C MET A 46 -13.83 10.98 10.56
N LEU A 47 -13.08 10.45 9.61
CA LEU A 47 -12.66 9.05 9.60
C LEU A 47 -11.15 8.93 9.42
N GLU A 48 -10.58 7.87 9.99
CA GLU A 48 -9.19 7.48 9.81
C GLU A 48 -9.11 6.31 8.82
N LEU A 49 -8.17 6.39 7.88
CA LEU A 49 -7.82 5.32 6.95
C LEU A 49 -6.44 4.79 7.32
N SER A 50 -6.36 3.51 7.68
CA SER A 50 -5.13 2.87 8.13
C SER A 50 -4.46 2.06 7.02
N LYS A 51 -3.13 2.15 6.91
CA LYS A 51 -2.28 1.35 6.01
C LYS A 51 -2.82 1.29 4.57
N ASN A 52 -3.28 0.12 4.14
CA ASN A 52 -3.76 -0.13 2.79
C ASN A 52 -5.11 0.54 2.50
N GLU A 53 -5.87 0.95 3.51
CA GLU A 53 -7.13 1.65 3.36
C GLU A 53 -6.93 3.02 2.71
N ALA A 54 -5.87 3.75 3.09
CA ALA A 54 -5.52 5.04 2.49
C ALA A 54 -5.27 4.93 0.97
N ARG A 55 -4.82 3.77 0.49
CA ARG A 55 -4.72 3.49 -0.94
C ARG A 55 -6.04 3.01 -1.52
N SER A 56 -6.75 2.12 -0.83
CA SER A 56 -7.93 1.41 -1.36
C SER A 56 -9.19 2.28 -1.39
N ALA A 57 -9.25 3.30 -0.54
CA ALA A 57 -10.35 4.25 -0.44
C ALA A 57 -10.41 5.21 -1.63
N PHE A 58 -9.31 5.37 -2.37
CA PHE A 58 -9.21 6.30 -3.48
C PHE A 58 -8.75 5.59 -4.76
N GLY A 59 -9.22 6.07 -5.92
CA GLY A 59 -8.78 5.57 -7.22
C GLY A 59 -7.33 5.94 -7.61
N PRO A 60 -6.83 7.15 -7.31
CA PRO A 60 -5.53 7.61 -7.81
C PRO A 60 -4.29 6.83 -7.32
N PRO A 61 -4.09 6.59 -6.01
CA PRO A 61 -2.82 6.02 -5.53
C PRO A 61 -2.68 4.53 -5.86
N ARG A 62 -1.54 4.14 -6.47
CA ARG A 62 -1.18 2.73 -6.76
C ARG A 62 -0.30 2.09 -5.69
N SER A 63 0.16 2.89 -4.72
CA SER A 63 0.95 2.49 -3.57
C SER A 63 0.54 3.33 -2.36
N THR A 64 1.14 3.09 -1.19
CA THR A 64 1.03 3.97 -0.02
C THR A 64 2.12 5.05 0.03
N LEU A 65 2.96 5.17 -0.99
CA LEU A 65 4.01 6.17 -1.08
C LEU A 65 3.50 7.40 -1.85
N PHE A 66 2.73 8.25 -1.17
CA PHE A 66 2.23 9.51 -1.72
C PHE A 66 2.09 10.60 -0.65
N TYR A 67 2.00 11.84 -1.13
CA TYR A 67 1.59 13.06 -0.44
C TYR A 67 0.23 13.50 -0.98
N VAL A 68 -0.46 14.34 -0.22
CA VAL A 68 -1.79 14.83 -0.55
C VAL A 68 -1.73 16.34 -0.49
N ASP A 69 -1.88 16.99 -1.64
CA ASP A 69 -1.86 18.46 -1.72
C ASP A 69 -3.25 18.97 -2.10
N PRO A 70 -3.80 19.95 -1.35
CA PRO A 70 -5.08 20.54 -1.68
C PRO A 70 -4.98 21.42 -2.93
N ILE A 71 -6.02 21.35 -3.75
CA ILE A 71 -6.21 22.22 -4.91
C ILE A 71 -7.34 23.18 -4.58
N TYR A 72 -7.04 24.47 -4.54
CA TYR A 72 -8.02 25.52 -4.31
C TYR A 72 -8.43 26.20 -5.62
N ASP A 73 -9.68 26.62 -5.70
CA ASP A 73 -10.14 27.53 -6.72
C ASP A 73 -9.55 28.93 -6.48
N LYS A 74 -8.97 29.54 -7.52
CA LYS A 74 -8.27 30.81 -7.40
C LYS A 74 -9.21 31.99 -7.12
N ALA A 75 -10.46 31.94 -7.58
CA ALA A 75 -11.38 33.06 -7.52
C ALA A 75 -11.94 33.27 -6.11
N ASN A 76 -12.17 32.19 -5.37
CA ASN A 76 -12.85 32.22 -4.06
C ASN A 76 -12.14 31.44 -2.95
N GLN A 77 -10.94 30.91 -3.20
CA GLN A 77 -10.15 30.11 -2.25
C GLN A 77 -10.89 28.87 -1.71
N THR A 78 -11.88 28.36 -2.45
CA THR A 78 -12.62 27.15 -2.06
C THR A 78 -11.85 25.89 -2.44
N LEU A 79 -11.94 24.87 -1.60
CA LEU A 79 -11.32 23.57 -1.88
C LEU A 79 -12.00 22.91 -3.07
N LYS A 80 -11.26 22.73 -4.16
CA LYS A 80 -11.72 22.10 -5.40
C LYS A 80 -11.43 20.61 -5.44
N GLY A 81 -10.38 20.17 -4.74
CA GLY A 81 -10.00 18.77 -4.66
C GLY A 81 -8.61 18.58 -4.10
N TYR A 82 -8.05 17.41 -4.37
CA TYR A 82 -6.71 17.03 -3.92
C TYR A 82 -5.95 16.32 -5.03
N VAL A 83 -4.64 16.57 -5.09
CA VAL A 83 -3.71 15.78 -5.89
C VAL A 83 -2.95 14.81 -5.00
N PHE A 84 -2.83 13.58 -5.47
CA PHE A 84 -1.98 12.57 -4.85
C PHE A 84 -0.62 12.59 -5.55
N VAL A 85 0.41 13.09 -4.88
CA VAL A 85 1.76 13.24 -5.42
C VAL A 85 2.64 12.13 -4.87
N GLY A 86 3.12 11.23 -5.71
CA GLY A 86 3.89 10.08 -5.22
C GLY A 86 4.25 9.10 -6.30
N GLY A 87 4.64 7.89 -5.89
CA GLY A 87 5.13 6.90 -6.82
C GLY A 87 5.16 5.49 -6.28
N GLY A 88 5.82 4.61 -7.04
CA GLY A 88 5.87 3.19 -6.75
C GLY A 88 4.55 2.47 -7.06
N PHE A 89 4.66 1.14 -7.14
CA PHE A 89 3.55 0.25 -7.46
C PHE A 89 3.61 -0.97 -6.54
N GLY A 90 2.53 -1.22 -5.80
CA GLY A 90 2.46 -2.33 -4.84
C GLY A 90 2.83 -1.97 -3.40
N HIS A 91 2.95 -3.01 -2.56
CA HIS A 91 3.05 -2.90 -1.11
C HIS A 91 4.44 -2.45 -0.62
N GLY A 92 5.50 -2.68 -1.41
CA GLY A 92 6.85 -2.20 -1.11
C GLY A 92 7.56 -2.95 0.01
N VAL A 93 7.38 -4.27 0.07
CA VAL A 93 8.08 -5.16 1.01
C VAL A 93 8.83 -6.21 0.20
N GLY A 94 10.06 -6.52 0.60
CA GLY A 94 10.90 -7.50 -0.07
C GLY A 94 11.41 -6.99 -1.42
N PHE A 95 11.17 -7.75 -2.49
CA PHE A 95 11.82 -7.56 -3.79
C PHE A 95 11.13 -6.52 -4.68
N SER A 96 11.90 -5.51 -5.10
CA SER A 96 11.45 -4.56 -6.13
C SER A 96 11.83 -5.06 -7.52
N GLN A 97 10.85 -5.48 -8.33
CA GLN A 97 11.09 -6.00 -9.68
C GLN A 97 11.86 -4.99 -10.56
N HIS A 98 11.45 -3.72 -10.57
CA HIS A 98 12.13 -2.67 -11.32
C HIS A 98 13.54 -2.40 -10.76
N GLY A 99 13.71 -2.39 -9.44
CA GLY A 99 15.01 -2.20 -8.81
C GLY A 99 15.97 -3.33 -9.16
N SER A 100 15.50 -4.58 -9.08
CA SER A 100 16.26 -5.77 -9.47
C SER A 100 16.65 -5.78 -10.93
N GLN A 101 15.76 -5.35 -11.84
CA GLN A 101 16.11 -5.21 -13.26
C GLN A 101 17.26 -4.20 -13.46
N ASN A 102 17.24 -3.07 -12.75
CA ASN A 102 18.32 -2.08 -12.83
C ASN A 102 19.63 -2.62 -12.23
N LEU A 103 19.58 -3.32 -11.09
CA LEU A 103 20.77 -3.96 -10.51
C LEU A 103 21.36 -5.02 -11.45
N ALA A 104 20.53 -5.81 -12.12
CA ALA A 104 20.98 -6.77 -13.13
C ALA A 104 21.65 -6.07 -14.32
N LYS A 105 21.11 -4.94 -14.80
CA LYS A 105 21.75 -4.11 -15.84
C LYS A 105 23.10 -3.54 -15.40
N LEU A 106 23.30 -3.33 -14.10
CA LEU A 106 24.58 -2.93 -13.50
C LEU A 106 25.52 -4.13 -13.21
N GLY A 107 25.16 -5.34 -13.68
CA GLY A 107 26.00 -6.53 -13.58
C GLY A 107 25.89 -7.30 -12.26
N TRP A 108 24.90 -7.02 -11.41
CA TRP A 108 24.70 -7.81 -10.19
C TRP A 108 24.13 -9.20 -10.52
N SER A 109 24.68 -10.24 -9.89
CA SER A 109 24.14 -11.60 -9.99
C SER A 109 22.79 -11.72 -9.28
N ALA A 110 22.00 -12.74 -9.65
CA ALA A 110 20.71 -13.00 -9.01
C ALA A 110 20.85 -13.21 -7.49
N GLU A 111 21.88 -13.93 -7.05
CA GLU A 111 22.20 -14.20 -5.65
C GLU A 111 22.48 -12.91 -4.88
N LYS A 112 23.24 -12.00 -5.49
CA LYS A 112 23.55 -10.69 -4.90
C LYS A 112 22.30 -9.80 -4.80
N ILE A 113 21.44 -9.83 -5.82
CA ILE A 113 20.17 -9.08 -5.80
C ILE A 113 19.23 -9.64 -4.71
N LEU A 114 19.10 -10.96 -4.62
CA LEU A 114 18.24 -11.59 -3.60
C LEU A 114 18.73 -11.33 -2.19
N SER A 115 20.04 -11.45 -1.93
CA SER A 115 20.61 -11.14 -0.60
C SER A 115 20.45 -9.66 -0.20
N PHE A 116 20.43 -8.74 -1.17
CA PHE A 116 20.11 -7.33 -0.92
C PHE A 116 18.66 -7.12 -0.47
N TYR A 117 17.68 -7.74 -1.14
CA TYR A 117 16.26 -7.59 -0.78
C TYR A 117 15.81 -8.48 0.38
N TYR A 118 16.52 -9.58 0.63
CA TYR A 118 16.23 -10.56 1.66
C TYR A 118 17.48 -10.87 2.50
N PRO A 119 17.95 -9.92 3.34
CA PRO A 119 19.12 -10.12 4.19
C PRO A 119 18.97 -11.34 5.10
N GLY A 120 20.06 -12.10 5.24
CA GLY A 120 20.10 -13.29 6.10
C GLY A 120 19.45 -14.55 5.49
N THR A 121 18.94 -14.49 4.26
CA THR A 121 18.42 -15.67 3.56
C THR A 121 19.53 -16.43 2.83
N GLN A 122 19.29 -17.71 2.56
CA GLN A 122 20.16 -18.57 1.76
C GLN A 122 19.39 -19.15 0.59
N ILE A 123 20.05 -19.25 -0.56
CA ILE A 123 19.51 -19.93 -1.73
C ILE A 123 19.80 -21.41 -1.58
N GLN A 124 18.76 -22.23 -1.67
CA GLN A 124 18.84 -23.68 -1.55
C GLN A 124 18.16 -24.34 -2.76
N PRO A 125 18.73 -25.41 -3.32
CA PRO A 125 18.00 -26.22 -4.28
C PRO A 125 16.77 -26.84 -3.60
N LEU A 126 15.66 -26.94 -4.34
CA LEU A 126 14.50 -27.66 -3.85
C LEU A 126 14.84 -29.14 -3.66
N ASN A 127 14.39 -29.72 -2.55
CA ASN A 127 14.54 -31.14 -2.25
C ASN A 127 13.26 -31.65 -1.55
N ASN A 128 13.17 -32.97 -1.35
CA ASN A 128 11.97 -33.60 -0.78
C ASN A 128 11.72 -33.25 0.69
N SER A 129 12.68 -32.65 1.41
CA SER A 129 12.46 -32.13 2.76
C SER A 129 11.89 -30.70 2.77
N ILE A 130 11.83 -30.02 1.61
CA ILE A 130 11.42 -28.61 1.52
C ILE A 130 9.96 -28.40 1.08
N ILE A 131 9.27 -29.33 0.39
CA ILE A 131 7.80 -29.26 0.08
C ILE A 131 7.27 -30.70 -0.19
N PHE A 132 6.18 -31.25 0.37
CA PHE A 132 4.79 -30.81 0.60
C PHE A 132 4.30 -31.23 2.00
N TRP A 133 3.20 -30.64 2.48
CA TRP A 133 2.41 -31.23 3.58
C TRP A 133 2.13 -32.69 3.23
N GLN A 134 2.74 -33.61 3.96
CA GLN A 134 2.37 -35.02 3.93
C GLN A 134 1.22 -35.18 4.90
N ASN A 135 0.11 -35.72 4.41
CA ASN A 135 -1.06 -36.06 5.19
C ASN A 135 -0.63 -36.74 6.51
N ALA A 136 -1.25 -36.39 7.64
CA ALA A 136 -0.89 -36.88 8.98
C ALA A 136 -0.97 -38.42 9.15
N SER A 137 -1.43 -39.13 8.12
CA SER A 137 -1.48 -40.59 8.02
C SER A 137 -0.15 -41.26 7.65
N ALA A 138 0.90 -40.52 7.32
CA ALA A 138 2.23 -41.12 7.03
C ALA A 138 3.03 -41.54 8.28
N LEU A 139 2.52 -41.29 9.50
CA LEU A 139 3.17 -41.69 10.76
C LEU A 139 2.63 -43.01 11.35
N VAL A 140 1.82 -43.76 10.61
CA VAL A 140 1.37 -45.10 11.04
C VAL A 140 1.89 -46.13 10.05
N THR A 141 3.11 -46.60 10.28
CA THR A 141 3.52 -47.95 9.85
C THR A 141 3.09 -48.96 10.91
N PRO A 142 2.65 -50.17 10.52
CA PRO A 142 2.38 -51.26 11.47
C PRO A 142 3.64 -51.71 12.22
#